data_AF-A0AAJ1HV89-F1
#
_entry.id   AF-A0AAJ1HV89-F1
#
_cell.length_a   1.000
_cell.length_b   1.000
_cell.length_c   1.000
_cell.angle_alpha   90.00
_cell.angle_beta   90.00
_cell.angle_gamma   90.00
#
_symmetry.space_group_name_H-M   'P 1'
#
loop_
_entity.id
_entity.type
_entity.pdbx_description
1 polymer ?
#
loop_
_entity_poly.entity_id
_entity_poly.type
_entity_poly.pdbx_seq_one_letter_code
_entity_poly.pdbx_strand_id
1 'polypeptide(L)'
;MQANIWTENRIKKYYDVARRVDKILSGYAGENLPEIVIIDSRKLPKTVAASYQQSKEVLYINSDISRDYESTQNYLKGGYFVARDANSIIKHEMTHKRNWDKTKAEYRAHPNKYRDLDDAITQLDMSVYSYFEHMARSEPSLLRQSGYLRTAISLRNYREVVAELNVLSLQDERLMRLLKGVLK
;
A
#
# COMPACT_ATOMS: atom_id res chain seq x y z
N MET A 1 19.02 9.05 -1.76
CA MET A 1 18.65 8.98 -0.32
C MET A 1 18.55 7.49 0.01
N GLN A 2 19.29 7.00 1.00
CA GLN A 2 19.25 5.59 1.39
C GLN A 2 18.09 5.39 2.38
N ALA A 3 17.30 4.32 2.25
CA ALA A 3 16.21 4.06 3.18
C ALA A 3 16.78 3.76 4.59
N ASN A 4 16.13 4.29 5.63
CA ASN A 4 16.49 3.92 7.00
C ASN A 4 15.89 2.55 7.34
N ILE A 5 16.70 1.50 7.20
CA ILE A 5 16.27 0.11 7.39
C ILE A 5 16.88 -0.47 8.66
N TRP A 6 16.02 -0.80 9.61
CA TRP A 6 16.36 -1.59 10.80
C TRP A 6 15.98 -3.06 10.59
N THR A 7 16.84 -3.97 11.06
CA THR A 7 16.58 -5.41 11.02
C THR A 7 16.58 -5.98 12.43
N GLU A 8 15.55 -6.75 12.77
CA GLU A 8 15.42 -7.35 14.10
C GLU A 8 16.52 -8.37 14.43
N ASN A 9 17.10 -8.97 13.42
CA ASN A 9 18.19 -9.92 13.56
C ASN A 9 19.29 -9.63 12.53
N ARG A 10 20.51 -10.10 12.80
CA ARG A 10 21.72 -9.89 12.00
C ARG A 10 22.16 -11.13 11.22
N ILE A 11 21.32 -12.15 11.09
CA ILE A 11 21.63 -13.28 10.20
C ILE A 11 21.44 -12.91 8.72
N LYS A 12 22.14 -13.61 7.83
CA LYS A 12 22.16 -13.36 6.37
C LYS A 12 20.76 -13.10 5.76
N LYS A 13 19.75 -13.87 6.17
CA LYS A 13 18.35 -13.72 5.73
C LYS A 13 17.87 -12.27 5.82
N TYR A 14 18.07 -11.60 6.96
CA TYR A 14 17.56 -10.25 7.19
C TYR A 14 18.30 -9.22 6.34
N TYR A 15 19.61 -9.39 6.14
CA TYR A 15 20.39 -8.54 5.25
C TYR A 15 19.98 -8.70 3.77
N ASP A 16 19.68 -9.93 3.33
CA ASP A 16 19.20 -10.18 1.98
C ASP A 16 17.84 -9.50 1.76
N VAL A 17 16.92 -9.58 2.74
CA VAL A 17 15.64 -8.84 2.72
C VAL A 17 15.90 -7.35 2.61
N ALA A 18 16.70 -6.80 3.53
CA ALA A 18 16.97 -5.37 3.61
C ALA A 18 17.52 -4.83 2.29
N ARG A 19 18.47 -5.54 1.67
CA ARG A 19 19.01 -5.16 0.35
C ARG A 19 17.95 -5.17 -0.75
N ARG A 20 17.07 -6.19 -0.76
CA ARG A 20 15.97 -6.26 -1.73
C ARG A 20 15.00 -5.10 -1.53
N VAL A 21 14.61 -4.83 -0.30
CA VAL A 21 13.71 -3.72 0.07
C VAL A 21 14.32 -2.39 -0.32
N ASP A 22 15.59 -2.14 0.00
CA ASP A 22 16.30 -0.92 -0.37
C ASP A 22 16.31 -0.71 -1.90
N LYS A 23 16.55 -1.78 -2.67
CA LYS A 23 16.45 -1.74 -4.13
C LYS A 23 15.04 -1.36 -4.62
N ILE A 24 13.99 -1.88 -3.99
CA ILE A 24 12.60 -1.53 -4.35
C ILE A 24 12.31 -0.06 -4.00
N LEU A 25 12.74 0.37 -2.82
CA LEU A 25 12.54 1.73 -2.33
C LEU A 25 13.36 2.77 -3.11
N SER A 26 14.43 2.37 -3.80
CA SER A 26 15.16 3.26 -4.72
C SER A 26 14.26 3.85 -5.82
N GLY A 27 13.16 3.17 -6.19
CA GLY A 27 12.15 3.67 -7.12
C GLY A 27 11.28 4.82 -6.58
N TYR A 28 11.41 5.15 -5.29
CA TYR A 28 10.72 6.23 -4.59
C TYR A 28 11.68 7.39 -4.25
N ALA A 29 12.77 7.52 -5.02
CA ALA A 29 13.75 8.57 -4.84
C ALA A 29 13.10 9.96 -4.86
N GLY A 30 13.39 10.78 -3.84
CA GLY A 30 12.83 12.12 -3.67
C GLY A 30 11.56 12.18 -2.81
N GLU A 31 11.01 11.03 -2.41
CA GLU A 31 9.89 10.96 -1.49
C GLU A 31 10.34 10.81 -0.03
N ASN A 32 9.46 11.19 0.90
CA ASN A 32 9.68 10.97 2.33
C ASN A 32 9.39 9.50 2.69
N LEU A 33 10.44 8.69 2.73
CA LEU A 33 10.32 7.27 3.09
C LEU A 33 10.02 7.11 4.59
N PRO A 34 9.14 6.16 4.97
CA PRO A 34 8.96 5.79 6.37
C PRO A 34 10.21 5.08 6.91
N GLU A 35 10.30 4.96 8.22
CA GLU A 35 11.26 4.01 8.82
C GLU A 35 10.88 2.58 8.41
N ILE A 36 11.86 1.78 8.04
CA ILE A 36 11.63 0.42 7.58
C ILE A 36 12.11 -0.57 8.65
N VAL A 37 11.24 -1.49 9.05
CA VAL A 37 11.56 -2.51 10.05
C VAL A 37 11.38 -3.90 9.45
N ILE A 38 12.48 -4.62 9.26
CA ILE A 38 12.45 -6.04 8.90
C ILE A 38 12.24 -6.87 10.17
N ILE A 39 11.04 -7.43 10.33
CA ILE A 39 10.58 -8.14 11.52
C ILE A 39 10.56 -9.66 11.29
N ASP A 40 10.80 -10.43 12.36
CA ASP A 40 10.69 -11.88 12.34
C ASP A 40 9.31 -12.33 11.88
N SER A 41 9.27 -13.27 10.95
CA SER A 41 8.03 -13.72 10.32
C SER A 41 7.06 -14.37 11.30
N ARG A 42 7.57 -14.86 12.44
CA ARG A 42 6.77 -15.45 13.52
C ARG A 42 6.05 -14.41 14.36
N LYS A 43 6.41 -13.12 14.26
CA LYS A 43 5.83 -12.01 15.03
C LYS A 43 4.73 -11.27 14.27
N LEU A 44 4.57 -11.53 12.98
CA LEU A 44 3.46 -11.05 12.17
C LEU A 44 2.46 -12.17 11.91
N PRO A 45 1.16 -11.84 11.70
CA PRO A 45 0.22 -12.82 11.18
C PRO A 45 0.75 -13.43 9.88
N LYS A 46 0.55 -14.74 9.68
CA LYS A 46 1.04 -15.47 8.50
C LYS A 46 0.52 -14.92 7.16
N THR A 47 -0.56 -14.15 7.19
CA THR A 47 -1.17 -13.49 6.03
C THR A 47 -0.61 -12.11 5.74
N VAL A 48 0.27 -11.57 6.60
CA VAL A 48 0.81 -10.20 6.48
C VAL A 48 2.26 -10.26 6.00
N ALA A 49 2.47 -9.82 4.77
CA ALA A 49 3.79 -9.72 4.15
C ALA A 49 4.49 -8.40 4.51
N ALA A 50 3.73 -7.32 4.56
CA ALA A 50 4.17 -6.00 4.99
C ALA A 50 2.97 -5.24 5.56
N SER A 51 3.23 -4.18 6.33
CA SER A 51 2.18 -3.30 6.86
C SER A 51 2.76 -1.93 7.17
N TYR A 52 2.18 -0.89 6.58
CA TYR A 52 2.45 0.49 6.93
C TYR A 52 1.63 0.90 8.16
N GLN A 53 2.31 1.31 9.24
CA GLN A 53 1.70 1.84 10.44
C GLN A 53 1.84 3.38 10.48
N GLN A 54 0.78 4.07 10.09
CA GLN A 54 0.74 5.54 10.02
C GLN A 54 1.11 6.24 11.32
N SER A 55 0.61 5.77 12.47
CA SER A 55 0.82 6.46 13.75
C SER A 55 2.29 6.48 14.20
N LYS A 56 3.12 5.58 13.64
CA LYS A 56 4.56 5.51 13.90
C LYS A 56 5.40 5.94 12.70
N GLU A 57 4.78 6.14 11.54
CA GLU A 57 5.46 6.31 10.25
C GLU A 57 6.48 5.18 9.96
N VAL A 58 6.09 3.93 10.28
CA VAL A 58 6.93 2.73 10.10
C VAL A 58 6.30 1.79 9.07
N LEU A 59 7.09 1.28 8.14
CA LEU A 59 6.75 0.16 7.27
C LEU A 59 7.39 -1.13 7.83
N TYR A 60 6.56 -2.00 8.41
CA TYR A 60 6.96 -3.32 8.84
C TYR A 60 7.00 -4.27 7.65
N ILE A 61 8.09 -5.02 7.52
CA ILE A 61 8.29 -5.98 6.43
C ILE A 61 8.63 -7.33 7.03
N ASN A 62 7.86 -8.34 6.65
CA ASN A 62 8.07 -9.69 7.08
C ASN A 62 9.41 -10.22 6.52
N SER A 63 10.28 -10.73 7.39
CA SER A 63 11.59 -11.28 6.98
C SER A 63 11.48 -12.42 5.95
N ASP A 64 10.33 -13.08 5.82
CA ASP A 64 10.10 -14.11 4.81
C ASP A 64 9.85 -13.58 3.38
N ILE A 65 9.68 -12.27 3.17
CA ILE A 65 9.33 -11.68 1.86
C ILE A 65 10.45 -11.75 0.78
N SER A 66 11.46 -12.60 0.97
CA SER A 66 12.81 -12.32 0.47
C SER A 66 13.64 -13.50 -0.08
N ARG A 67 13.08 -14.70 -0.27
CA ARG A 67 13.89 -15.83 -0.75
C ARG A 67 13.65 -16.24 -2.21
N ASP A 68 12.43 -16.11 -2.70
CA ASP A 68 12.00 -16.58 -4.03
C ASP A 68 10.56 -16.10 -4.30
N TYR A 69 10.08 -16.23 -5.55
CA TYR A 69 8.67 -15.98 -5.91
C TYR A 69 7.70 -16.81 -5.03
N GLU A 70 8.14 -17.99 -4.62
CA GLU A 70 7.41 -18.94 -3.80
C GLU A 70 7.12 -18.42 -2.37
N SER A 71 8.05 -17.68 -1.77
CA SER A 71 7.87 -17.05 -0.45
C SER A 71 6.76 -15.99 -0.45
N THR A 72 6.55 -15.32 -1.59
CA THR A 72 5.39 -14.42 -1.76
C THR A 72 4.09 -15.16 -2.06
N GLN A 73 4.13 -16.37 -2.61
CA GLN A 73 2.91 -17.17 -2.88
C GLN A 73 2.10 -17.43 -1.61
N ASN A 74 2.74 -17.61 -0.45
CA ASN A 74 2.01 -17.82 0.80
C ASN A 74 1.10 -16.64 1.19
N TYR A 75 1.48 -15.42 0.80
CA TYR A 75 0.68 -14.21 1.02
C TYR A 75 -0.29 -13.92 -0.14
N LEU A 76 0.07 -14.36 -1.35
CA LEU A 76 -0.65 -14.07 -2.59
C LEU A 76 -1.58 -15.21 -3.04
N LYS A 77 -1.66 -16.28 -2.24
CA LYS A 77 -2.39 -17.51 -2.57
C LYS A 77 -3.86 -17.22 -2.84
N GLY A 78 -4.37 -17.70 -3.98
CA GLY A 78 -5.79 -17.63 -4.33
C GLY A 78 -6.25 -16.31 -4.94
N GLY A 79 -5.34 -15.40 -5.33
CA GLY A 79 -5.71 -14.13 -5.94
C GLY A 79 -6.49 -13.21 -4.99
N TYR A 80 -6.31 -13.42 -3.68
CA TYR A 80 -6.94 -12.57 -2.67
C TYR A 80 -6.41 -11.14 -2.78
N PHE A 81 -5.12 -10.93 -3.03
CA PHE A 81 -4.51 -9.60 -3.08
C PHE A 81 -4.08 -9.25 -4.52
N VAL A 82 -4.16 -7.97 -4.94
CA VAL A 82 -3.72 -7.56 -6.30
C VAL A 82 -2.21 -7.76 -6.49
N ALA A 83 -1.41 -7.60 -5.45
CA ALA A 83 0.04 -7.72 -5.58
C ALA A 83 0.46 -9.13 -6.06
N ARG A 84 1.55 -9.18 -6.82
CA ARG A 84 2.06 -10.40 -7.47
C ARG A 84 3.47 -10.76 -7.02
N ASP A 85 4.14 -9.86 -6.31
CA ASP A 85 5.52 -9.97 -5.86
C ASP A 85 5.80 -8.98 -4.71
N ALA A 86 7.02 -9.01 -4.17
CA ALA A 86 7.44 -8.09 -3.12
C ALA A 86 7.37 -6.61 -3.54
N ASN A 87 7.61 -6.30 -4.82
CA ASN A 87 7.57 -4.92 -5.33
C ASN A 87 6.15 -4.35 -5.24
N SER A 88 5.17 -5.13 -5.65
CA SER A 88 3.76 -4.76 -5.64
C SER A 88 3.18 -4.75 -4.23
N ILE A 89 3.64 -5.61 -3.32
CA ILE A 89 3.31 -5.53 -1.88
C ILE A 89 3.85 -4.22 -1.30
N ILE A 90 5.13 -3.89 -1.52
CA ILE A 90 5.71 -2.63 -1.04
C ILE A 90 5.03 -1.43 -1.71
N LYS A 91 4.62 -1.54 -2.98
CA LYS A 91 3.85 -0.50 -3.67
C LYS A 91 2.49 -0.27 -3.00
N HIS A 92 1.81 -1.33 -2.57
CA HIS A 92 0.57 -1.20 -1.79
C HIS A 92 0.80 -0.40 -0.52
N GLU A 93 1.77 -0.80 0.29
CA GLU A 93 2.06 -0.13 1.57
C GLU A 93 2.57 1.30 1.39
N MET A 94 3.40 1.55 0.38
CA MET A 94 3.82 2.91 0.03
C MET A 94 2.67 3.76 -0.50
N THR A 95 1.60 3.15 -1.03
CA THR A 95 0.39 3.89 -1.40
C THR A 95 -0.29 4.44 -0.16
N HIS A 96 -0.38 3.66 0.92
CA HIS A 96 -0.88 4.14 2.22
C HIS A 96 -0.02 5.30 2.75
N LYS A 97 1.31 5.19 2.70
CA LYS A 97 2.22 6.30 3.09
C LYS A 97 1.94 7.57 2.30
N ARG A 98 1.93 7.49 0.97
CA ARG A 98 1.69 8.65 0.08
C ARG A 98 0.33 9.27 0.31
N ASN A 99 -0.69 8.45 0.45
CA ASN A 99 -2.06 8.90 0.69
C ASN A 99 -2.16 9.66 2.03
N TRP A 100 -1.48 9.17 3.06
CA TRP A 100 -1.37 9.86 4.34
C TRP A 100 -0.55 11.15 4.28
N ASP A 101 0.55 11.18 3.54
CA ASP A 101 1.35 12.40 3.34
C ASP A 101 0.52 13.47 2.62
N LYS A 102 -0.20 13.09 1.56
CA LYS A 102 -1.11 13.98 0.84
C LYS A 102 -2.21 14.49 1.75
N THR A 103 -2.83 13.62 2.54
CA THR A 103 -3.86 13.99 3.51
C THR A 103 -3.33 15.00 4.53
N LYS A 104 -2.15 14.75 5.12
CA LYS A 104 -1.52 15.67 6.07
C LYS A 104 -1.25 17.04 5.43
N ALA A 105 -0.79 17.07 4.19
CA ALA A 105 -0.54 18.30 3.46
C ALA A 105 -1.84 19.08 3.17
N GLU A 106 -2.87 18.39 2.67
CA GLU A 106 -4.18 18.97 2.37
C GLU A 106 -4.87 19.50 3.64
N TYR A 107 -4.86 18.74 4.73
CA TYR A 107 -5.41 19.16 6.02
C TYR A 107 -4.72 20.42 6.56
N ARG A 108 -3.39 20.51 6.42
CA ARG A 108 -2.61 21.70 6.81
C ARG A 108 -2.91 22.90 5.92
N ALA A 109 -3.11 22.70 4.63
CA ALA A 109 -3.43 23.76 3.68
C ALA A 109 -4.87 24.28 3.85
N HIS A 110 -5.79 23.43 4.32
CA HIS A 110 -7.22 23.72 4.44
C HIS A 110 -7.80 23.31 5.80
N PRO A 111 -7.36 23.93 6.92
CA PRO A 111 -7.69 23.48 8.28
C PRO A 111 -9.19 23.55 8.64
N ASN A 112 -9.98 24.36 7.91
CA ASN A 112 -11.43 24.51 8.15
C ASN A 112 -12.29 23.65 7.22
N LYS A 113 -11.69 22.92 6.27
CA LYS A 113 -12.41 22.09 5.29
C LYS A 113 -12.79 20.72 5.84
N TYR A 114 -12.02 20.23 6.81
CA TYR A 114 -12.14 18.88 7.36
C TYR A 114 -12.30 18.93 8.87
N ARG A 115 -13.03 17.97 9.43
CA ARG A 115 -13.19 17.85 10.88
C ARG A 115 -11.90 17.39 11.55
N ASP A 116 -11.23 16.43 10.94
CA ASP A 116 -10.02 15.77 11.45
C ASP A 116 -9.27 15.10 10.28
N LEU A 117 -8.14 14.45 10.55
CA LEU A 117 -7.35 13.76 9.52
C LEU A 117 -8.06 12.54 8.93
N ASP A 118 -8.92 11.85 9.69
CA ASP A 118 -9.67 10.68 9.21
C ASP A 118 -10.80 11.10 8.26
N ASP A 119 -11.43 12.23 8.53
CA ASP A 119 -12.37 12.89 7.62
C ASP A 119 -11.66 13.36 6.34
N ALA A 120 -10.46 13.97 6.48
CA ALA A 120 -9.69 14.43 5.33
C ALA A 120 -9.32 13.30 4.36
N ILE A 121 -8.76 12.20 4.86
CA ILE A 121 -8.40 11.05 4.02
C ILE A 121 -9.64 10.40 3.40
N THR A 122 -10.74 10.30 4.16
CA THR A 122 -12.01 9.75 3.67
C THR A 122 -12.55 10.58 2.51
N GLN A 123 -12.57 11.90 2.64
CA GLN A 123 -13.07 12.79 1.58
C GLN A 123 -12.18 12.78 0.34
N LEU A 124 -10.85 12.72 0.51
CA LEU A 124 -9.92 12.60 -0.61
C LEU A 124 -10.17 11.30 -1.40
N ASP A 125 -10.21 10.17 -0.70
CA ASP A 125 -10.33 8.84 -1.29
C ASP A 125 -11.71 8.57 -1.88
N MET A 126 -12.76 9.23 -1.37
CA MET A 126 -14.14 9.04 -1.82
C MET A 126 -14.30 9.24 -3.33
N SER A 127 -13.56 10.20 -3.91
CA SER A 127 -13.60 10.45 -5.35
C SER A 127 -13.11 9.27 -6.19
N VAL A 128 -12.03 8.61 -5.76
CA VAL A 128 -11.49 7.39 -6.37
C VAL A 128 -12.46 6.23 -6.15
N TYR A 129 -12.93 6.05 -4.93
CA TYR A 129 -13.85 4.99 -4.55
C TYR A 129 -15.13 5.04 -5.38
N SER A 130 -15.83 6.18 -5.38
CA SER A 130 -17.09 6.32 -6.10
C SER A 130 -16.92 6.09 -7.59
N TYR A 131 -15.85 6.63 -8.19
CA TYR A 131 -15.56 6.41 -9.60
C TYR A 131 -15.37 4.92 -9.92
N PHE A 132 -14.54 4.22 -9.14
CA PHE A 132 -14.31 2.80 -9.36
C PHE A 132 -15.54 1.95 -9.05
N GLU A 133 -16.33 2.29 -8.03
CA GLU A 133 -17.59 1.59 -7.73
C GLU A 133 -18.57 1.68 -8.92
N HIS A 134 -18.68 2.86 -9.54
CA HIS A 134 -19.46 3.03 -10.76
C HIS A 134 -18.92 2.19 -11.93
N MET A 135 -17.61 2.20 -12.16
CA MET A 135 -16.98 1.33 -13.18
C MET A 135 -17.27 -0.14 -12.93
N ALA A 136 -17.11 -0.61 -11.68
CA ALA A 136 -17.31 -2.00 -11.29
C ALA A 136 -18.77 -2.48 -11.41
N ARG A 137 -19.76 -1.57 -11.34
CA ARG A 137 -21.17 -1.89 -11.63
C ARG A 137 -21.38 -2.18 -13.11
N SER A 138 -20.74 -1.43 -13.99
CA SER A 138 -20.81 -1.63 -15.44
C SER A 138 -19.93 -2.80 -15.91
N GLU A 139 -18.82 -3.04 -15.22
CA GLU A 139 -17.86 -4.10 -15.52
C GLU A 139 -17.54 -4.96 -14.27
N PRO A 140 -18.45 -5.88 -13.87
CA PRO A 140 -18.26 -6.70 -12.67
C PRO A 140 -17.01 -7.60 -12.70
N SER A 141 -16.40 -7.80 -13.88
CA SER A 141 -15.11 -8.48 -14.04
C SER A 141 -13.97 -7.78 -13.30
N LEU A 142 -14.04 -6.46 -13.11
CA LEU A 142 -13.02 -5.70 -12.39
C LEU A 142 -12.88 -6.17 -10.93
N LEU A 143 -13.96 -6.62 -10.30
CA LEU A 143 -13.95 -7.16 -8.94
C LEU A 143 -13.45 -8.60 -8.85
N ARG A 144 -13.28 -9.29 -9.99
CA ARG A 144 -12.66 -10.63 -10.01
C ARG A 144 -11.14 -10.56 -10.03
N GLN A 145 -10.56 -9.38 -10.22
CA GLN A 145 -9.11 -9.19 -10.26
C GLN A 145 -8.46 -9.30 -8.88
N SER A 146 -9.22 -9.08 -7.80
CA SER A 146 -8.76 -9.25 -6.42
C SER A 146 -9.90 -9.48 -5.45
N GLY A 147 -9.78 -10.52 -4.63
CA GLY A 147 -10.70 -10.79 -3.51
C GLY A 147 -10.67 -9.70 -2.43
N TYR A 148 -9.54 -9.04 -2.25
CA TYR A 148 -9.30 -7.99 -1.26
C TYR A 148 -9.93 -6.69 -1.73
N LEU A 149 -9.78 -6.33 -3.00
CA LEU A 149 -10.49 -5.20 -3.61
C LEU A 149 -12.01 -5.36 -3.48
N ARG A 150 -12.54 -6.56 -3.75
CA ARG A 150 -13.97 -6.86 -3.53
C ARG A 150 -14.36 -6.69 -2.06
N THR A 151 -13.55 -7.20 -1.13
CA THR A 151 -13.80 -7.10 0.30
C THR A 151 -13.74 -5.65 0.80
N ALA A 152 -12.75 -4.88 0.35
CA ALA A 152 -12.58 -3.46 0.66
C ALA A 152 -13.78 -2.64 0.19
N ILE A 153 -14.33 -2.94 -0.99
CA ILE A 153 -15.57 -2.32 -1.46
C ILE A 153 -16.76 -2.67 -0.57
N SER A 154 -16.97 -3.95 -0.26
CA SER A 154 -18.07 -4.37 0.62
C SER A 154 -18.00 -3.73 2.01
N LEU A 155 -16.79 -3.53 2.53
CA LEU A 155 -16.55 -2.89 3.83
C LEU A 155 -16.43 -1.36 3.74
N ARG A 156 -16.56 -0.77 2.55
CA ARG A 156 -16.34 0.67 2.30
C ARG A 156 -14.99 1.17 2.83
N ASN A 157 -13.95 0.33 2.73
CA ASN A 157 -12.59 0.69 3.12
C ASN A 157 -11.89 1.42 1.97
N TYR A 158 -12.12 2.73 1.88
CA TYR A 158 -11.66 3.58 0.78
C TYR A 158 -10.15 3.53 0.57
N ARG A 159 -9.38 3.52 1.66
CA ARG A 159 -7.91 3.49 1.64
C ARG A 159 -7.36 2.23 0.98
N GLU A 160 -7.92 1.06 1.32
CA GLU A 160 -7.51 -0.19 0.69
C GLU A 160 -7.94 -0.26 -0.77
N VAL A 161 -9.06 0.35 -1.15
CA VAL A 161 -9.45 0.49 -2.56
C VAL A 161 -8.41 1.32 -3.32
N VAL A 162 -8.01 2.48 -2.80
CA VAL A 162 -6.97 3.32 -3.42
C VAL A 162 -5.65 2.55 -3.57
N ALA A 163 -5.23 1.84 -2.52
CA ALA A 163 -4.01 1.03 -2.54
C ALA A 163 -4.06 -0.10 -3.58
N GLU A 164 -5.12 -0.92 -3.57
CA GLU A 164 -5.31 -2.02 -4.54
C GLU A 164 -5.36 -1.49 -5.98
N LEU A 165 -6.10 -0.41 -6.24
CA LEU A 165 -6.22 0.17 -7.58
C LEU A 165 -4.90 0.75 -8.10
N ASN A 166 -4.11 1.38 -7.22
CA ASN A 166 -2.80 1.88 -7.58
C ASN A 166 -1.84 0.74 -7.94
N VAL A 167 -1.95 -0.42 -7.27
CA VAL A 167 -1.18 -1.61 -7.67
C VAL A 167 -1.70 -2.17 -8.99
N LEU A 168 -3.03 -2.31 -9.14
CA LEU A 168 -3.69 -2.92 -10.30
C LEU A 168 -3.38 -2.20 -11.62
N SER A 169 -3.13 -0.89 -11.54
CA SER A 169 -2.66 -0.06 -12.67
C SER A 169 -3.57 -0.16 -13.90
N LEU A 170 -4.88 -0.04 -13.69
CA LEU A 170 -5.88 -0.01 -14.77
C LEU A 170 -5.62 1.14 -15.75
N GLN A 171 -5.83 0.89 -17.04
CA GLN A 171 -5.64 1.88 -18.12
C GLN A 171 -6.85 2.81 -18.31
N ASP A 172 -7.48 3.25 -17.21
CA ASP A 172 -8.53 4.27 -17.24
C ASP A 172 -7.93 5.64 -16.88
N GLU A 173 -7.91 6.57 -17.84
CA GLU A 173 -7.27 7.87 -17.68
C GLU A 173 -7.88 8.73 -16.56
N ARG A 174 -9.19 8.58 -16.31
CA ARG A 174 -9.87 9.34 -15.26
C ARG A 174 -9.54 8.78 -13.89
N LEU A 175 -9.55 7.46 -13.73
CA LEU A 175 -9.13 6.78 -12.50
C LEU A 175 -7.66 7.13 -12.19
N MET A 176 -6.79 7.09 -13.19
CA MET A 176 -5.38 7.46 -13.02
C MET A 176 -5.20 8.92 -12.56
N ARG A 177 -6.03 9.86 -13.06
CA ARG A 177 -6.01 11.25 -12.59
C ARG A 177 -6.48 11.39 -11.15
N LEU A 178 -7.55 10.67 -10.77
CA LEU A 178 -8.05 10.66 -9.40
C LEU A 178 -7.03 10.06 -8.43
N LEU A 179 -6.42 8.92 -8.79
CA LEU A 179 -5.34 8.29 -8.01
C LEU A 179 -4.15 9.24 -7.82
N LYS A 180 -3.75 9.98 -8.87
CA LYS A 180 -2.70 11.01 -8.72
C LYS A 180 -3.12 12.09 -7.73
N GLY A 181 -4.37 12.55 -7.75
CA GLY A 181 -4.87 13.60 -6.87
C GLY A 181 -4.84 13.23 -5.37
N VAL A 182 -4.97 11.94 -5.05
CA VAL A 182 -4.93 11.46 -3.65
C VAL A 182 -3.57 10.94 -3.21
N LEU A 183 -2.58 10.88 -4.12
CA LEU A 183 -1.24 10.34 -3.84
C LEU A 183 -0.09 11.33 -4.09
N LYS A 184 -0.35 12.46 -4.78
CA LYS A 184 0.67 13.45 -5.18
C LYS A 184 0.17 14.87 -4.95
#